data_AF-A0A819DIU6-F1
#
_entry.id   AF-A0A819DIU6-F1
#
_cell.length_a   1.000
_cell.length_b   1.000
_cell.length_c   1.000
_cell.angle_alpha   90.00
_cell.angle_beta   90.00
_cell.angle_gamma   90.00
#
_symmetry.space_group_name_H-M   'P 1'
#
loop_
_entity.id
_entity.type
_entity.pdbx_description
1 polymer ?
#
loop_
_entity_poly.entity_id
_entity_poly.type
_entity_poly.pdbx_seq_one_letter_code
_entity_poly.pdbx_strand_id
1 'polypeptide(L)'
;MCWAGVHLDDHDQFIKFTKHDHNHMPVPERVEIRKLMMNVKTRVQDETTAIGQIYNEELGKANLSKSALAAAATAREINSTLNQARRLTTPNLPTSIDFHIPSKYRTTNNGERYLLGDRVQRYDGEVDNRILLFATDEQLKTLFTCSHIMMDGTFDCSPSHFDQVYSIHGIKNDHHFLCVIALLGNRTAIIYKELFSILANNARRLDLQFRPQKITSDFEPALIKTVANEFPNTRHIGCNFHFVNAIYRQIQHLGLVTAYRNDECVRSSSRKLMALALVPIDKLELAFQKVAHEAPRSLKPLTDYFNRYWMTKVKWTLWNVSDVELKTNNIVEG
;
A
#
# COMPACT_ATOMS: atom_id res chain seq x y z
N MET A 1 10.22 43.90 -22.04
CA MET A 1 9.64 43.25 -20.85
C MET A 1 8.50 44.16 -20.36
N CYS A 2 7.25 43.70 -20.34
CA CYS A 2 6.09 44.52 -19.99
C CYS A 2 5.88 44.50 -18.47
N TRP A 3 5.99 45.64 -17.81
CA TRP A 3 5.72 45.79 -16.37
C TRP A 3 4.90 47.06 -16.12
N ALA A 4 4.11 47.04 -15.06
CA ALA A 4 3.41 48.20 -14.53
C ALA A 4 3.66 48.21 -13.02
N GLY A 5 3.91 49.40 -12.46
CA GLY A 5 4.16 49.59 -11.03
C GLY A 5 3.00 50.30 -10.37
N VAL A 6 2.60 49.82 -9.21
CA VAL A 6 1.75 50.57 -8.27
C VAL A 6 2.67 51.14 -7.20
N HIS A 7 2.67 52.46 -7.03
CA HIS A 7 3.40 53.11 -5.96
C HIS A 7 2.42 53.41 -4.83
N LEU A 8 2.73 52.91 -3.64
CA LEU A 8 2.03 53.19 -2.40
C LEU A 8 2.88 54.11 -1.53
N ASP A 9 2.26 54.88 -0.64
CA ASP A 9 2.97 55.62 0.40
C ASP A 9 3.32 54.74 1.60
N ASP A 10 3.98 55.31 2.60
CA ASP A 10 4.40 54.60 3.82
C ASP A 10 3.21 54.10 4.66
N HIS A 11 1.96 54.42 4.29
CA HIS A 11 0.72 53.97 4.91
C HIS A 11 -0.11 53.06 3.99
N ASP A 12 0.51 52.47 2.95
CA ASP A 12 -0.14 51.64 1.93
C ASP A 12 -1.25 52.36 1.13
N GLN A 13 -1.30 53.69 1.15
CA GLN A 13 -2.22 54.44 0.31
C GLN A 13 -1.70 54.62 -1.10
N PHE A 14 -2.62 54.53 -2.06
CA PHE A 14 -2.31 54.62 -3.48
C PHE A 14 -1.75 56.01 -3.84
N ILE A 15 -0.54 56.06 -4.40
CA ILE A 15 0.07 57.30 -4.92
C ILE A 15 -0.16 57.42 -6.42
N LYS A 16 0.34 56.45 -7.20
CA LYS A 16 0.29 56.51 -8.67
C LYS A 16 0.52 55.16 -9.33
N PHE A 17 -0.02 55.05 -10.55
CA PHE A 17 0.32 53.99 -11.50
C PHE A 17 1.44 54.47 -12.42
N THR A 18 2.47 53.64 -12.59
CA THR A 18 3.50 53.85 -13.59
C THR A 18 3.33 52.80 -14.67
N LYS A 19 3.07 53.24 -15.90
CA LYS A 19 2.83 52.38 -17.06
C LYS A 19 3.93 52.61 -18.08
N HIS A 20 4.60 51.54 -18.49
CA HIS A 20 5.57 51.58 -19.58
C HIS A 20 4.84 51.60 -20.93
N ASP A 21 5.41 52.28 -21.94
CA ASP A 21 4.87 52.24 -23.30
C ASP A 21 4.87 50.81 -23.84
N HIS A 22 3.71 50.37 -24.33
CA HIS A 22 3.53 49.04 -24.87
C HIS A 22 3.91 49.04 -26.36
N ASN A 23 4.89 48.21 -26.73
CA ASN A 23 5.24 47.95 -28.13
C ASN A 23 4.54 46.70 -28.70
N HIS A 24 3.44 46.28 -28.06
CA HIS A 24 2.71 45.07 -28.41
C HIS A 24 1.21 45.30 -28.25
N MET A 25 0.42 44.53 -29.01
CA MET A 25 -1.03 44.52 -28.88
C MET A 25 -1.47 43.92 -27.53
N PRO A 26 -2.67 44.25 -27.04
CA PRO A 26 -3.29 43.56 -25.90
C PRO A 26 -3.39 42.05 -26.17
N VAL A 27 -3.22 41.24 -25.13
CA VAL A 27 -3.28 39.77 -25.21
C VAL A 27 -4.36 39.27 -24.22
N PRO A 28 -5.67 39.45 -24.54
CA PRO A 28 -6.78 39.15 -23.63
C PRO A 28 -6.79 37.71 -23.13
N GLU A 29 -6.35 36.77 -23.97
CA GLU A 29 -6.26 35.35 -23.66
C GLU A 29 -5.37 35.09 -22.43
N ARG A 30 -4.33 35.89 -22.21
CA ARG A 30 -3.48 35.77 -21.00
C ARG A 30 -4.22 36.13 -19.73
N VAL A 31 -5.19 37.04 -19.79
CA VAL A 31 -5.99 37.42 -18.62
C VAL A 31 -6.96 36.29 -18.28
N GLU A 32 -7.61 35.72 -19.29
CA GLU A 32 -8.52 34.57 -19.12
C GLU A 32 -7.78 33.35 -18.54
N ILE A 33 -6.63 32.99 -19.11
CA ILE A 33 -5.80 31.88 -18.61
C ILE A 33 -5.31 32.16 -17.18
N ARG A 34 -4.93 33.41 -16.84
CA ARG A 34 -4.54 33.76 -15.47
C ARG A 34 -5.68 33.59 -14.47
N LYS A 35 -6.91 33.96 -14.83
CA LYS A 35 -8.09 33.76 -13.98
C LYS A 35 -8.35 32.27 -13.75
N LEU A 36 -8.32 31.47 -14.81
CA LEU A 36 -8.40 30.01 -14.69
C LEU A 36 -7.34 29.47 -13.71
N MET A 37 -6.08 29.84 -13.93
CA MET A 37 -4.97 29.38 -13.10
C MET A 37 -5.08 29.82 -11.63
N MET A 38 -5.65 31.00 -11.37
CA MET A 38 -5.90 31.48 -10.02
C MET A 38 -6.95 30.59 -9.32
N ASN A 39 -8.07 30.32 -9.97
CA ASN A 39 -9.12 29.45 -9.43
C ASN A 39 -8.62 28.02 -9.17
N VAL A 40 -7.88 27.45 -10.13
CA VAL A 40 -7.27 26.12 -9.98
C VAL A 40 -6.28 26.11 -8.82
N LYS A 41 -5.45 27.15 -8.68
CA LYS A 41 -4.49 27.25 -7.56
C LYS A 41 -5.15 27.35 -6.19
N THR A 42 -6.23 28.12 -6.07
CA THR A 42 -7.02 28.19 -4.84
C THR A 42 -7.60 26.82 -4.50
N ARG A 43 -8.24 26.16 -5.47
CA ARG A 43 -8.81 24.83 -5.24
C ARG A 43 -7.76 23.79 -4.84
N VAL A 44 -6.62 23.69 -5.55
CA VAL A 44 -5.60 22.69 -5.19
C VAL A 44 -5.01 22.90 -3.78
N GLN A 45 -5.14 24.10 -3.19
CA GLN A 45 -4.73 24.41 -1.82
C GLN A 45 -5.77 24.00 -0.78
N ASP A 46 -7.05 24.01 -1.14
CA ASP A 46 -8.18 23.80 -0.23
C ASP A 46 -8.76 22.38 -0.29
N GLU A 47 -8.58 21.64 -1.40
CA GLU A 47 -9.13 20.30 -1.59
C GLU A 47 -8.08 19.24 -1.99
N THR A 48 -8.41 17.99 -1.66
CA THR A 48 -7.59 16.80 -1.92
C THR A 48 -7.85 16.14 -3.29
N THR A 49 -8.83 16.66 -4.05
CA THR A 49 -9.21 16.18 -5.40
C THR A 49 -8.01 16.10 -6.34
N ALA A 50 -8.01 15.14 -7.26
CA ALA A 50 -6.92 14.97 -8.22
C ALA A 50 -6.73 16.25 -9.07
N ILE A 51 -5.49 16.74 -9.20
CA ILE A 51 -5.18 18.02 -9.87
C ILE A 51 -5.77 18.08 -11.28
N GLY A 52 -5.68 16.99 -12.04
CA GLY A 52 -6.24 16.91 -13.40
C GLY A 52 -7.77 17.08 -13.42
N GLN A 53 -8.47 16.55 -12.42
CA GLN A 53 -9.92 16.73 -12.29
C GLN A 53 -10.26 18.18 -11.95
N ILE A 54 -9.56 18.79 -10.98
CA ILE A 54 -9.74 20.21 -10.62
C ILE A 54 -9.56 21.10 -11.85
N TYR A 55 -8.48 20.87 -12.60
CA TYR A 55 -8.17 21.63 -13.80
C TYR A 55 -9.29 21.50 -14.85
N ASN A 56 -9.75 20.28 -15.14
CA ASN A 56 -10.80 20.05 -16.13
C ASN A 56 -12.14 20.67 -15.72
N GLU A 57 -12.50 20.60 -14.44
CA GLU A 57 -13.71 21.23 -13.91
C GLU A 57 -13.65 22.76 -14.00
N GLU A 58 -12.54 23.38 -13.61
CA GLU A 58 -12.38 24.84 -13.72
C GLU A 58 -12.28 25.30 -15.17
N LEU A 59 -11.66 24.52 -16.05
CA LEU A 59 -11.62 24.79 -17.49
C LEU A 59 -13.03 24.79 -18.07
N GLY A 60 -13.88 23.84 -17.66
CA GLY A 60 -15.28 23.79 -18.07
C GLY A 60 -16.12 24.97 -17.56
N LYS A 61 -15.78 25.56 -16.40
CA LYS A 61 -16.45 26.75 -15.84
C LYS A 61 -15.96 28.07 -16.42
N ALA A 62 -14.71 28.13 -16.88
CA ALA A 62 -14.03 29.38 -17.21
C ALA A 62 -14.54 30.09 -18.48
N ASN A 63 -15.43 29.47 -19.27
CA ASN A 63 -16.00 30.03 -20.51
C ASN A 63 -14.94 30.74 -21.38
N LEU A 64 -13.80 30.08 -21.60
CA LEU A 64 -12.67 30.66 -22.32
C LEU A 64 -13.00 30.92 -23.80
N SER A 65 -12.40 31.98 -24.35
CA SER A 65 -12.37 32.21 -25.79
C SER A 65 -11.62 31.08 -26.52
N LYS A 66 -11.89 30.88 -27.83
CA LYS A 66 -11.20 29.85 -28.63
C LYS A 66 -9.67 30.03 -28.63
N SER A 67 -9.20 31.27 -28.67
CA SER A 67 -7.77 31.61 -28.60
C SER A 67 -7.19 31.28 -27.22
N ALA A 68 -7.89 31.60 -26.13
CA ALA A 68 -7.47 31.25 -24.78
C ALA A 68 -7.46 29.73 -24.54
N LEU A 69 -8.45 29.01 -25.06
CA LEU A 69 -8.50 27.54 -24.95
C LEU A 69 -7.34 26.88 -25.71
N ALA A 70 -7.01 27.37 -26.90
CA ALA A 70 -5.87 26.88 -27.68
C ALA A 70 -4.51 27.21 -27.05
N ALA A 71 -4.43 28.33 -26.30
CA ALA A 71 -3.22 28.76 -25.62
C ALA A 71 -3.09 28.25 -24.17
N ALA A 72 -4.14 27.64 -23.60
CA ALA A 72 -4.14 27.12 -22.25
C ALA A 72 -3.25 25.87 -22.15
N ALA A 73 -2.31 25.88 -21.21
CA ALA A 73 -1.48 24.73 -20.93
C ALA A 73 -2.33 23.58 -20.36
N THR A 74 -2.03 22.36 -20.74
CA THR A 74 -2.67 21.15 -20.22
C THR A 74 -2.35 20.96 -18.73
N ALA A 75 -3.23 20.25 -18.00
CA ALA A 75 -2.98 19.88 -16.60
C ALA A 75 -1.62 19.20 -16.38
N ARG A 76 -1.13 18.44 -17.38
CA ARG A 76 0.16 17.74 -17.32
C ARG A 76 1.34 18.71 -17.34
N GLU A 77 1.29 19.75 -18.18
CA GLU A 77 2.36 20.75 -18.32
C GLU A 77 2.53 21.59 -17.06
N ILE A 78 1.42 21.93 -16.39
CA ILE A 78 1.41 22.75 -15.17
C ILE A 78 1.39 21.92 -13.87
N ASN A 79 1.48 20.59 -13.97
CA ASN A 79 1.33 19.70 -12.82
C ASN A 79 2.35 20.02 -11.71
N SER A 80 3.59 20.34 -12.07
CA SER A 80 4.63 20.74 -11.10
C SER A 80 4.24 22.00 -10.33
N THR A 81 3.75 23.04 -11.03
CA THR A 81 3.29 24.29 -10.42
C THR A 81 2.08 24.09 -9.50
N LEU A 82 1.13 23.24 -9.90
CA LEU A 82 -0.06 22.96 -9.10
C LEU A 82 0.28 22.10 -7.87
N ASN A 83 1.18 21.14 -8.01
CA ASN A 83 1.72 20.40 -6.86
C ASN A 83 2.48 21.31 -5.89
N GLN A 84 3.25 22.27 -6.40
CA GLN A 84 3.93 23.26 -5.56
C GLN A 84 2.92 24.13 -4.80
N ALA A 85 1.85 24.60 -5.47
CA ALA A 85 0.79 25.37 -4.83
C ALA A 85 0.10 24.57 -3.71
N ARG A 86 -0.22 23.30 -3.96
CA ARG A 86 -0.78 22.38 -2.96
C ARG A 86 0.17 22.15 -1.78
N ARG A 87 1.48 22.08 -2.04
CA ARG A 87 2.51 21.90 -1.00
C ARG A 87 2.55 23.04 0.02
N LEU A 88 2.06 24.23 -0.32
CA LEU A 88 2.00 25.37 0.61
C LEU A 88 1.03 25.14 1.77
N THR A 89 0.03 24.26 1.62
CA THR A 89 -1.00 23.98 2.64
C THR A 89 -0.92 22.56 3.22
N THR A 90 -0.03 21.71 2.68
CA THR A 90 0.28 20.38 3.23
C THR A 90 1.50 20.43 4.15
N PRO A 91 1.48 19.74 5.31
CA PRO A 91 2.65 19.63 6.16
C PRO A 91 3.86 19.07 5.41
N ASN A 92 5.06 19.49 5.83
CA ASN A 92 6.29 18.84 5.40
C ASN A 92 6.31 17.38 5.84
N LEU A 93 7.02 16.54 5.08
CA LEU A 93 7.25 15.16 5.50
C LEU A 93 8.00 15.14 6.84
N PRO A 94 7.61 14.25 7.77
CA PRO A 94 8.24 14.17 9.07
C PRO A 94 9.69 13.69 8.96
N THR A 95 10.56 14.24 9.80
CA THR A 95 11.99 13.89 9.86
C THR A 95 12.29 12.76 10.86
N SER A 96 11.32 12.38 11.69
CA SER A 96 11.38 11.24 12.62
C SER A 96 10.02 10.55 12.72
N ILE A 97 9.96 9.40 13.39
CA ILE A 97 8.71 8.66 13.66
C ILE A 97 7.82 9.36 14.73
N ASP A 98 8.41 10.23 15.56
CA ASP A 98 7.71 11.03 16.56
C ASP A 98 7.19 12.34 15.94
N PHE A 99 6.02 12.25 15.29
CA PHE A 99 5.36 13.38 14.67
C PHE A 99 3.88 13.48 15.04
N HIS A 100 3.35 14.69 15.08
CA HIS A 100 1.93 14.91 15.30
C HIS A 100 1.15 14.80 13.99
N ILE A 101 0.06 14.01 13.98
CA ILE A 101 -0.89 13.97 12.86
C ILE A 101 -2.00 15.01 13.10
N PRO A 102 -2.08 16.08 12.29
CA PRO A 102 -3.12 17.09 12.40
C PRO A 102 -4.53 16.49 12.28
N SER A 103 -5.50 17.06 13.01
CA SER A 103 -6.88 16.55 13.08
C SER A 103 -7.53 16.38 11.71
N LYS A 104 -7.25 17.27 10.75
CA LYS A 104 -7.78 17.19 9.38
C LYS A 104 -7.38 15.93 8.62
N TYR A 105 -6.31 15.25 9.02
CA TYR A 105 -5.82 14.00 8.41
C TYR A 105 -6.25 12.75 9.18
N ARG A 106 -7.03 12.90 10.26
CA ARG A 106 -7.54 11.78 11.05
C ARG A 106 -8.91 11.27 10.58
N THR A 107 -9.56 12.00 9.67
CA THR A 107 -10.89 11.72 9.15
C THR A 107 -10.89 11.66 7.62
N THR A 108 -11.92 11.08 7.02
CA THR A 108 -12.17 11.16 5.58
C THR A 108 -12.60 12.58 5.19
N ASN A 109 -12.68 12.87 3.88
CA ASN A 109 -13.19 14.15 3.37
C ASN A 109 -14.65 14.44 3.81
N ASN A 110 -15.41 13.41 4.17
CA ASN A 110 -16.78 13.53 4.67
C ASN A 110 -16.85 13.58 6.21
N GLY A 111 -15.70 13.69 6.89
CA GLY A 111 -15.62 13.80 8.35
C GLY A 111 -15.73 12.47 9.10
N GLU A 112 -15.76 11.34 8.40
CA GLU A 112 -15.81 10.02 9.05
C GLU A 112 -14.47 9.68 9.69
N ARG A 113 -14.49 8.97 10.81
CA ARG A 113 -13.25 8.50 11.45
C ARG A 113 -12.47 7.60 10.48
N TYR A 114 -11.17 7.87 10.34
CA TYR A 114 -10.30 7.10 9.45
C TYR A 114 -9.02 6.62 10.13
N LEU A 115 -8.35 7.47 10.91
CA LEU A 115 -7.24 7.03 11.77
C LEU A 115 -7.82 6.32 13.00
N LEU A 116 -7.77 4.99 12.98
CA LEU A 116 -8.32 4.12 14.00
C LEU A 116 -7.39 3.92 15.19
N GLY A 117 -6.08 3.90 14.93
CA GLY A 117 -5.05 3.68 15.93
C GLY A 117 -3.82 4.52 15.63
N ASP A 118 -3.33 5.18 16.67
CA ASP A 118 -2.02 5.82 16.73
C ASP A 118 -1.38 5.32 18.03
N ARG A 119 -0.45 4.38 17.92
CA ARG A 119 0.20 3.74 19.07
C ARG A 119 1.68 3.99 18.99
N VAL A 120 2.20 4.70 19.98
CA VAL A 120 3.61 5.03 20.12
C VAL A 120 4.20 4.11 21.19
N GLN A 121 5.25 3.38 20.84
CA GLN A 121 6.06 2.62 21.78
C GLN A 121 7.33 3.41 22.07
N ARG A 122 7.62 3.57 23.36
CA ARG A 122 8.80 4.29 23.82
C ARG A 122 9.76 3.34 24.52
N TYR A 123 11.05 3.52 24.27
CA TYR A 123 12.13 2.86 24.99
C TYR A 123 13.07 3.95 25.49
N ASP A 124 13.35 3.94 26.80
CA ASP A 124 14.19 4.94 27.46
C ASP A 124 13.75 6.40 27.18
N GLY A 125 12.44 6.64 27.16
CA GLY A 125 11.85 7.97 26.91
C GLY A 125 11.70 8.35 25.44
N GLU A 126 12.47 7.75 24.54
CA GLU A 126 12.44 8.02 23.10
C GLU A 126 11.41 7.17 22.36
N VAL A 127 10.87 7.67 21.26
CA VAL A 127 9.98 6.85 20.41
C VAL A 127 10.80 5.84 19.64
N ASP A 128 10.65 4.59 20.01
CA ASP A 128 11.28 3.44 19.34
C ASP A 128 10.44 2.98 18.14
N ASN A 129 9.11 2.98 18.31
CA ASN A 129 8.22 2.44 17.28
C ASN A 129 6.83 3.08 17.30
N ARG A 130 6.13 3.01 16.18
CA ARG A 130 4.77 3.50 16.02
C ARG A 130 3.93 2.61 15.11
N ILE A 131 2.65 2.51 15.43
CA ILE A 131 1.62 1.90 14.58
C ILE A 131 0.59 2.96 14.25
N LEU A 132 0.34 3.15 12.96
CA LEU A 132 -0.79 3.94 12.46
C LEU A 132 -1.75 3.00 11.74
N LEU A 133 -3.01 2.97 12.12
CA LEU A 133 -4.03 2.11 11.53
C LEU A 133 -5.14 2.95 10.89
N PHE A 134 -5.46 2.67 9.63
CA PHE A 134 -6.44 3.41 8.85
C PHE A 134 -7.53 2.49 8.31
N ALA A 135 -8.78 2.82 8.61
CA ALA A 135 -9.98 2.29 7.97
C ALA A 135 -11.22 3.08 8.41
N THR A 136 -12.29 3.01 7.62
CA THR A 136 -13.62 3.48 8.03
C THR A 136 -14.37 2.39 8.81
N ASP A 137 -15.44 2.79 9.50
CA ASP A 137 -16.30 1.85 10.22
C ASP A 137 -16.98 0.84 9.27
N GLU A 138 -17.29 1.24 8.04
CA GLU A 138 -17.87 0.35 7.01
C GLU A 138 -16.86 -0.70 6.53
N GLN A 139 -15.60 -0.29 6.31
CA GLN A 139 -14.52 -1.22 5.96
C GLN A 139 -14.28 -2.23 7.08
N LEU A 140 -14.29 -1.79 8.35
CA LEU A 140 -14.18 -2.67 9.50
C LEU A 140 -15.35 -3.65 9.62
N LYS A 141 -16.59 -3.19 9.45
CA LYS A 141 -17.78 -4.05 9.43
C LYS A 141 -17.64 -5.12 8.35
N THR A 142 -17.16 -4.75 7.17
CA THR A 142 -16.87 -5.71 6.10
C THR A 142 -15.85 -6.74 6.58
N LEU A 143 -14.67 -6.31 7.04
CA LEU A 143 -13.61 -7.18 7.52
C LEU A 143 -14.07 -8.17 8.59
N PHE A 144 -14.78 -7.69 9.61
CA PHE A 144 -15.19 -8.51 10.76
C PHE A 144 -16.30 -9.52 10.43
N THR A 145 -16.99 -9.35 9.29
CA THR A 145 -17.95 -10.35 8.79
C THR A 145 -17.33 -11.37 7.83
N CYS A 146 -16.07 -11.19 7.43
CA CYS A 146 -15.40 -12.14 6.54
C CYS A 146 -14.89 -13.35 7.34
N SER A 147 -15.20 -14.55 6.85
CA SER A 147 -14.66 -15.79 7.41
C SER A 147 -13.21 -16.01 7.01
N HIS A 148 -12.79 -15.46 5.87
CA HIS A 148 -11.41 -15.52 5.37
C HIS A 148 -10.87 -14.10 5.19
N ILE A 149 -9.73 -13.83 5.78
CA ILE A 149 -8.98 -12.59 5.59
C ILE A 149 -7.57 -12.87 5.08
N MET A 150 -7.02 -11.91 4.34
CA MET A 150 -5.66 -11.95 3.83
C MET A 150 -4.87 -10.78 4.39
N MET A 151 -3.60 -10.99 4.66
CA MET A 151 -2.72 -9.97 5.20
C MET A 151 -1.41 -9.96 4.42
N ASP A 152 -0.94 -8.78 4.05
CA ASP A 152 0.29 -8.64 3.26
C ASP A 152 1.03 -7.35 3.57
N GLY A 153 2.36 -7.43 3.61
CA GLY A 153 3.25 -6.32 3.86
C GLY A 153 3.98 -5.88 2.59
N THR A 154 3.87 -4.60 2.25
CA THR A 154 4.57 -3.99 1.12
C THR A 154 5.67 -3.05 1.60
N PHE A 155 6.89 -3.24 1.11
CA PHE A 155 8.09 -2.53 1.56
C PHE A 155 8.44 -1.34 0.66
N ASP A 156 8.34 -1.51 -0.67
CA ASP A 156 8.81 -0.53 -1.65
C ASP A 156 8.05 0.81 -1.60
N CYS A 157 6.83 0.79 -1.05
CA CYS A 157 5.98 1.97 -0.89
C CYS A 157 5.89 2.46 0.57
N SER A 158 6.69 1.90 1.48
CA SER A 158 6.64 2.30 2.89
C SER A 158 7.13 3.75 3.06
N PRO A 159 6.34 4.62 3.72
CA PRO A 159 6.81 5.95 4.08
C PRO A 159 8.07 5.86 4.95
N SER A 160 8.92 6.89 4.86
CA SER A 160 10.06 7.02 5.75
C SER A 160 9.64 6.83 7.22
N HIS A 161 10.50 6.18 7.99
CA HIS A 161 10.30 5.82 9.41
C HIS A 161 9.35 4.65 9.69
N PHE A 162 8.77 4.02 8.67
CA PHE A 162 8.03 2.77 8.81
C PHE A 162 8.67 1.65 8.01
N ASP A 163 8.74 0.44 8.59
CA ASP A 163 9.31 -0.74 7.94
C ASP A 163 8.42 -1.24 6.79
N GLN A 164 7.10 -1.10 6.91
CA GLN A 164 6.16 -1.57 5.90
C GLN A 164 4.81 -0.85 5.94
N VAL A 165 4.16 -0.81 4.77
CA VAL A 165 2.70 -0.67 4.67
C VAL A 165 2.10 -2.06 4.76
N TYR A 166 1.23 -2.28 5.73
CA TYR A 166 0.58 -3.56 5.96
C TYR A 166 -0.91 -3.47 5.61
N SER A 167 -1.37 -4.33 4.72
CA SER A 167 -2.74 -4.34 4.24
C SER A 167 -3.48 -5.57 4.77
N ILE A 168 -4.74 -5.38 5.17
CA ILE A 168 -5.62 -6.47 5.59
C ILE A 168 -6.88 -6.40 4.73
N HIS A 169 -7.15 -7.52 4.08
CA HIS A 169 -8.24 -7.65 3.13
C HIS A 169 -9.25 -8.68 3.61
N GLY A 170 -10.53 -8.36 3.45
CA GLY A 170 -11.62 -9.29 3.68
C GLY A 170 -11.98 -10.01 2.38
N ILE A 171 -12.24 -11.31 2.46
CA ILE A 171 -12.82 -12.06 1.34
C ILE A 171 -14.27 -12.40 1.67
N LYS A 172 -15.18 -12.02 0.78
CA LYS A 172 -16.62 -12.28 0.92
C LYS A 172 -17.25 -12.50 -0.45
N ASN A 173 -17.95 -13.63 -0.62
CA ASN A 173 -18.61 -14.00 -1.88
C ASN A 173 -17.65 -13.94 -3.09
N ASP A 174 -16.45 -14.51 -2.96
CA ASP A 174 -15.37 -14.47 -3.96
C ASP A 174 -14.87 -13.07 -4.37
N HIS A 175 -15.31 -12.03 -3.67
CA HIS A 175 -14.82 -10.68 -3.83
C HIS A 175 -13.81 -10.33 -2.74
N HIS A 176 -12.86 -9.50 -3.15
CA HIS A 176 -11.73 -9.07 -2.34
C HIS A 176 -11.88 -7.59 -1.98
N PHE A 177 -11.76 -7.27 -0.70
CA PHE A 177 -11.95 -5.92 -0.19
C PHE A 177 -10.73 -5.48 0.63
N LEU A 178 -10.05 -4.42 0.20
CA LEU A 178 -9.06 -3.74 1.04
C LEU A 178 -9.80 -3.03 2.19
N CYS A 179 -9.68 -3.60 3.38
CA CYS A 179 -10.43 -3.12 4.54
C CYS A 179 -9.57 -2.25 5.45
N VAL A 180 -8.30 -2.60 5.65
CA VAL A 180 -7.43 -1.90 6.59
C VAL A 180 -6.06 -1.70 5.98
N ILE A 181 -5.51 -0.52 6.19
CA ILE A 181 -4.11 -0.18 5.90
C ILE A 181 -3.45 0.19 7.22
N ALA A 182 -2.28 -0.35 7.51
CA ALA A 182 -1.47 0.00 8.67
C ALA A 182 -0.07 0.44 8.22
N LEU A 183 0.52 1.40 8.92
CA LEU A 183 1.94 1.66 8.87
C LEU A 183 2.56 1.05 10.13
N LEU A 184 3.47 0.10 9.95
CA LEU A 184 4.12 -0.63 11.03
C LEU A 184 5.59 -0.25 11.09
N GLY A 185 6.06 0.29 12.22
CA GLY A 185 7.46 0.71 12.33
C GLY A 185 8.45 -0.43 12.53
N ASN A 186 8.00 -1.66 12.85
CA ASN A 186 8.80 -2.88 12.72
C ASN A 186 7.93 -4.15 12.52
N ARG A 187 8.59 -5.31 12.40
CA ARG A 187 8.00 -6.63 12.14
C ARG A 187 8.08 -7.60 13.32
N THR A 188 8.02 -7.08 14.54
CA THR A 188 8.08 -7.91 15.74
C THR A 188 6.71 -8.47 16.11
N ALA A 189 6.70 -9.60 16.83
CA ALA A 189 5.46 -10.21 17.32
C ALA A 189 4.63 -9.24 18.20
N ILE A 190 5.32 -8.34 18.93
CA ILE A 190 4.71 -7.29 19.77
C ILE A 190 3.89 -6.33 18.91
N ILE A 191 4.41 -5.93 17.75
CA ILE A 191 3.71 -5.01 16.84
C ILE A 191 2.48 -5.65 16.21
N TYR A 192 2.56 -6.89 15.74
CA TYR A 192 1.36 -7.59 15.25
C TYR A 192 0.32 -7.79 16.34
N LYS A 193 0.76 -8.06 17.57
CA LYS A 193 -0.16 -8.18 18.71
C LYS A 193 -0.89 -6.86 18.98
N GLU A 194 -0.16 -5.75 18.96
CA GLU A 194 -0.77 -4.42 19.14
C GLU A 194 -1.70 -4.06 17.97
N LEU A 195 -1.34 -4.40 16.72
CA LEU A 195 -2.21 -4.28 15.55
C LEU A 195 -3.54 -5.03 15.77
N PHE A 196 -3.48 -6.31 16.17
CA PHE A 196 -4.68 -7.10 16.46
C PHE A 196 -5.47 -6.57 17.65
N SER A 197 -4.81 -6.03 18.68
CA SER A 197 -5.46 -5.36 19.80
C SER A 197 -6.26 -4.13 19.34
N ILE A 198 -5.70 -3.28 18.46
CA ILE A 198 -6.43 -2.13 17.89
C ILE A 198 -7.67 -2.61 17.12
N LEU A 199 -7.56 -3.67 16.32
CA LEU A 199 -8.70 -4.24 15.59
C LEU A 199 -9.76 -4.82 16.54
N ALA A 200 -9.35 -5.58 17.56
CA ALA A 200 -10.27 -6.16 18.55
C ALA A 200 -11.00 -5.08 19.37
N ASN A 201 -10.32 -3.99 19.73
CA ASN A 201 -10.93 -2.82 20.37
C ASN A 201 -12.00 -2.19 19.47
N ASN A 202 -11.71 -2.02 18.18
CA ASN A 202 -12.67 -1.45 17.24
C ASN A 202 -13.84 -2.38 16.92
N ALA A 203 -13.61 -3.70 16.89
CA ALA A 203 -14.69 -4.69 16.78
C ALA A 203 -15.66 -4.56 17.96
N ARG A 204 -15.16 -4.50 19.19
CA ARG A 204 -15.99 -4.29 20.39
C ARG A 204 -16.78 -2.99 20.35
N ARG A 205 -16.16 -1.89 19.91
CA ARG A 205 -16.85 -0.60 19.75
C ARG A 205 -18.01 -0.68 18.74
N LEU A 206 -17.87 -1.51 17.71
CA LEU A 206 -18.88 -1.72 16.67
C LEU A 206 -19.88 -2.83 17.01
N ASP A 207 -19.83 -3.37 18.23
CA ASP A 207 -20.61 -4.54 18.67
C ASP A 207 -20.43 -5.78 17.75
N LEU A 208 -19.19 -5.97 17.29
CA LEU A 208 -18.77 -7.07 16.44
C LEU A 208 -17.62 -7.84 17.10
N GLN A 209 -17.31 -9.00 16.53
CA GLN A 209 -16.16 -9.81 16.93
C GLN A 209 -15.19 -9.96 15.77
N PHE A 210 -13.89 -9.76 16.03
CA PHE A 210 -12.85 -10.07 15.06
C PHE A 210 -12.39 -11.51 15.25
N ARG A 211 -13.04 -12.45 14.56
CA ARG A 211 -12.78 -13.90 14.66
C ARG A 211 -12.78 -14.56 13.27
N PRO A 212 -11.74 -14.31 12.45
CA PRO A 212 -11.63 -14.96 11.15
C PRO A 212 -11.50 -16.47 11.32
N GLN A 213 -12.13 -17.26 10.45
CA GLN A 213 -11.95 -18.72 10.42
C GLN A 213 -10.66 -19.11 9.68
N LYS A 214 -10.28 -18.32 8.68
CA LYS A 214 -9.05 -18.50 7.89
C LYS A 214 -8.29 -17.19 7.80
N ILE A 215 -6.97 -17.25 7.99
CA ILE A 215 -6.04 -16.14 7.72
C ILE A 215 -5.04 -16.64 6.68
N THR A 216 -4.86 -15.87 5.60
CA THR A 216 -3.75 -16.07 4.67
C THR A 216 -2.73 -14.95 4.79
N SER A 217 -1.45 -15.29 4.93
CA SER A 217 -0.36 -14.29 4.95
C SER A 217 0.91 -14.83 4.33
N ASP A 218 1.96 -14.02 4.28
CA ASP A 218 3.31 -14.51 4.02
C ASP A 218 3.84 -15.43 5.15
N PHE A 219 5.07 -15.90 5.01
CA PHE A 219 5.72 -16.83 5.93
C PHE A 219 6.52 -16.14 7.04
N GLU A 220 6.12 -14.94 7.46
CA GLU A 220 6.87 -14.22 8.48
C GLU A 220 6.75 -14.89 9.87
N PRO A 221 7.86 -15.30 10.52
CA PRO A 221 7.80 -16.05 11.77
C PRO A 221 7.12 -15.31 12.92
N ALA A 222 7.29 -13.99 13.00
CA ALA A 222 6.68 -13.16 14.03
C ALA A 222 5.16 -13.15 13.88
N LEU A 223 4.66 -12.91 12.67
CA LEU A 223 3.24 -12.97 12.35
C LEU A 223 2.64 -14.35 12.60
N ILE A 224 3.27 -15.43 12.12
CA ILE A 224 2.81 -16.82 12.34
C ILE A 224 2.64 -17.10 13.84
N LYS A 225 3.65 -16.72 14.65
CA LYS A 225 3.59 -16.90 16.11
C LYS A 225 2.46 -16.08 16.72
N THR A 226 2.29 -14.83 16.31
CA THR A 226 1.23 -13.98 16.86
C THR A 226 -0.16 -14.49 16.47
N VAL A 227 -0.39 -14.89 15.22
CA VAL A 227 -1.67 -15.46 14.77
C VAL A 227 -2.03 -16.70 15.58
N ALA A 228 -1.08 -17.61 15.80
CA ALA A 228 -1.32 -18.81 16.60
C ALA A 228 -1.73 -18.52 18.06
N ASN A 229 -1.23 -17.41 18.63
CA ASN A 229 -1.54 -17.01 20.00
C ASN A 229 -2.86 -16.25 20.11
N GLU A 230 -3.10 -15.28 19.22
CA GLU A 230 -4.27 -14.39 19.29
C GLU A 230 -5.52 -15.04 18.67
N PHE A 231 -5.34 -16.00 17.75
CA PHE A 231 -6.41 -16.69 17.03
C PHE A 231 -6.24 -18.22 17.03
N PRO A 232 -6.29 -18.89 18.20
CA PRO A 232 -5.95 -20.32 18.32
C PRO A 232 -6.89 -21.26 17.54
N ASN A 233 -8.11 -20.81 17.24
CA ASN A 233 -9.11 -21.58 16.48
C ASN A 233 -9.11 -21.24 14.97
N THR A 234 -8.23 -20.34 14.53
CA THR A 234 -8.17 -19.89 13.15
C THR A 234 -7.18 -20.73 12.37
N ARG A 235 -7.59 -21.15 11.17
CA ARG A 235 -6.68 -21.82 10.24
C ARG A 235 -5.76 -20.78 9.59
N HIS A 236 -4.50 -20.77 9.99
CA HIS A 236 -3.47 -19.95 9.34
C HIS A 236 -2.88 -20.71 8.14
N ILE A 237 -2.92 -20.06 6.97
CA ILE A 237 -2.45 -20.58 5.69
C ILE A 237 -1.38 -19.61 5.16
N GLY A 238 -0.21 -20.13 4.86
CA GLY A 238 0.82 -19.40 4.13
C GLY A 238 0.41 -19.22 2.68
N CYS A 239 0.70 -18.06 2.13
CA CYS A 239 0.36 -17.72 0.76
C CYS A 239 1.15 -18.59 -0.24
N ASN A 240 0.46 -19.23 -1.19
CA ASN A 240 1.10 -20.06 -2.21
C ASN A 240 2.04 -19.26 -3.14
N PHE A 241 1.73 -17.99 -3.44
CA PHE A 241 2.63 -17.13 -4.22
C PHE A 241 3.97 -16.98 -3.50
N HIS A 242 3.92 -16.62 -2.22
CA HIS A 242 5.11 -16.49 -1.37
C HIS A 242 5.87 -17.82 -1.23
N PHE A 243 5.15 -18.95 -1.16
CA PHE A 243 5.76 -20.29 -1.14
C PHE A 243 6.53 -20.58 -2.43
N VAL A 244 5.88 -20.39 -3.59
CA VAL A 244 6.49 -20.57 -4.91
C VAL A 244 7.69 -19.63 -5.09
N ASN A 245 7.53 -18.37 -4.69
CA ASN A 245 8.59 -17.38 -4.76
C ASN A 245 9.78 -17.73 -3.85
N ALA A 246 9.54 -18.27 -2.65
CA ALA A 246 10.62 -18.72 -1.77
C ALA A 246 11.45 -19.85 -2.41
N ILE A 247 10.81 -20.80 -3.10
CA ILE A 247 11.51 -21.86 -3.84
C ILE A 247 12.29 -21.25 -5.02
N TYR A 248 11.70 -20.30 -5.75
CA TYR A 248 12.38 -19.64 -6.85
C TYR A 248 13.58 -18.79 -6.38
N ARG A 249 13.47 -18.08 -5.26
CA ARG A 249 14.59 -17.39 -4.61
C ARG A 249 15.70 -18.35 -4.22
N GLN A 250 15.35 -19.56 -3.76
CA GLN A 250 16.35 -20.58 -3.50
C GLN A 250 17.03 -21.07 -4.79
N ILE A 251 16.30 -21.21 -5.91
CA ILE A 251 16.89 -21.49 -7.24
C ILE A 251 17.90 -20.39 -7.62
N GLN A 252 17.56 -19.12 -7.37
CA GLN A 252 18.47 -17.99 -7.61
C GLN A 252 19.73 -18.08 -6.74
N HIS A 253 19.56 -18.30 -5.44
CA HIS A 253 20.66 -18.39 -4.48
C HIS A 253 21.61 -19.57 -4.77
N LEU A 254 21.09 -20.68 -5.29
CA LEU A 254 21.88 -21.84 -5.70
C LEU A 254 22.56 -21.67 -7.07
N GLY A 255 22.40 -20.53 -7.75
CA GLY A 255 22.96 -20.30 -9.08
C GLY A 255 22.29 -21.11 -10.20
N LEU A 256 21.09 -21.65 -9.94
CA LEU A 256 20.39 -22.57 -10.85
C LEU A 256 19.52 -21.86 -11.90
N VAL A 257 19.53 -20.52 -11.97
CA VAL A 257 18.64 -19.74 -12.85
C VAL A 257 18.80 -20.11 -14.32
N THR A 258 20.04 -20.23 -14.80
CA THR A 258 20.32 -20.58 -16.21
C THR A 258 19.83 -21.99 -16.52
N ALA A 259 20.07 -22.96 -15.62
CA ALA A 259 19.59 -24.32 -15.76
C ALA A 259 18.04 -24.38 -15.72
N TYR A 260 17.40 -23.68 -14.80
CA TYR A 260 15.95 -23.59 -14.72
C TYR A 260 15.31 -23.03 -16.01
N ARG A 261 15.97 -22.08 -16.68
CA ARG A 261 15.48 -21.53 -17.95
C ARG A 261 15.68 -22.53 -19.10
N ASN A 262 16.88 -23.10 -19.21
CA ASN A 262 17.31 -23.78 -20.44
C ASN A 262 17.20 -25.32 -20.39
N ASP A 263 17.14 -25.93 -19.20
CA ASP A 263 17.02 -27.38 -19.01
C ASP A 263 15.58 -27.73 -18.58
N GLU A 264 14.89 -28.52 -19.41
CA GLU A 264 13.51 -28.93 -19.19
C GLU A 264 13.35 -29.84 -17.96
N CYS A 265 14.28 -30.76 -17.72
CA CYS A 265 14.25 -31.67 -16.57
C CYS A 265 14.40 -30.90 -15.26
N VAL A 266 15.31 -29.93 -15.21
CA VAL A 266 15.48 -29.02 -14.05
C VAL A 266 14.21 -28.21 -13.84
N ARG A 267 13.71 -27.55 -14.88
CA ARG A 267 12.51 -26.71 -14.80
C ARG A 267 11.28 -27.49 -14.34
N SER A 268 11.05 -28.66 -14.94
CA SER A 268 9.93 -29.55 -14.62
C SER A 268 10.01 -30.03 -13.17
N SER A 269 11.18 -30.49 -12.73
CA SER A 269 11.39 -30.96 -11.35
C SER A 269 11.23 -29.83 -10.32
N SER A 270 11.74 -28.63 -10.61
CA SER A 270 11.51 -27.44 -9.77
C SER A 270 10.02 -27.09 -9.67
N ARG A 271 9.28 -27.15 -10.77
CA ARG A 271 7.83 -26.91 -10.78
C ARG A 271 7.05 -28.01 -10.06
N LYS A 272 7.49 -29.28 -10.15
CA LYS A 272 6.92 -30.38 -9.36
C LYS A 272 7.08 -30.12 -7.85
N LEU A 273 8.24 -29.62 -7.40
CA LEU A 273 8.43 -29.20 -6.00
C LEU A 273 7.46 -28.07 -5.59
N MET A 274 7.28 -27.06 -6.45
CA MET A 274 6.31 -25.98 -6.23
C MET A 274 4.85 -26.51 -6.22
N ALA A 275 4.54 -27.54 -6.99
CA ALA A 275 3.22 -28.15 -7.05
C ALA A 275 2.91 -29.05 -5.85
N LEU A 276 3.89 -29.39 -5.00
CA LEU A 276 3.67 -30.21 -3.80
C LEU A 276 2.69 -29.54 -2.82
N ALA A 277 2.56 -28.22 -2.83
CA ALA A 277 1.56 -27.51 -2.04
C ALA A 277 0.11 -27.90 -2.42
N LEU A 278 -0.10 -28.47 -3.61
CA LEU A 278 -1.41 -28.90 -4.12
C LEU A 278 -1.67 -30.39 -3.91
N VAL A 279 -0.67 -31.15 -3.45
CA VAL A 279 -0.82 -32.59 -3.22
C VAL A 279 -1.53 -32.80 -1.88
N PRO A 280 -2.52 -33.70 -1.80
CA PRO A 280 -3.15 -34.09 -0.53
C PRO A 280 -2.09 -34.47 0.52
N ILE A 281 -2.27 -33.97 1.75
CA ILE A 281 -1.28 -34.09 2.82
C ILE A 281 -0.89 -35.56 3.10
N ASP A 282 -1.86 -36.48 3.01
CA ASP A 282 -1.66 -37.93 3.19
C ASP A 282 -0.73 -38.56 2.13
N LYS A 283 -0.58 -37.90 0.98
CA LYS A 283 0.29 -38.35 -0.13
C LYS A 283 1.56 -37.52 -0.27
N LEU A 284 1.74 -36.49 0.55
CA LEU A 284 2.78 -35.48 0.38
C LEU A 284 4.18 -36.08 0.48
N GLU A 285 4.42 -36.93 1.48
CA GLU A 285 5.71 -37.60 1.70
C GLU A 285 6.10 -38.45 0.48
N LEU A 286 5.17 -39.32 0.02
CA LEU A 286 5.40 -40.17 -1.15
C LEU A 286 5.62 -39.35 -2.43
N ALA A 287 4.85 -38.27 -2.61
CA ALA A 287 4.99 -37.39 -3.76
C ALA A 287 6.36 -36.69 -3.75
N PHE A 288 6.80 -36.17 -2.61
CA PHE A 288 8.12 -35.56 -2.47
C PHE A 288 9.24 -36.56 -2.79
N GLN A 289 9.18 -37.78 -2.25
CA GLN A 289 10.17 -38.82 -2.51
C GLN A 289 10.30 -39.15 -4.01
N LYS A 290 9.17 -39.27 -4.72
CA LYS A 290 9.17 -39.47 -6.18
C LYS A 290 9.81 -38.30 -6.92
N VAL A 291 9.42 -37.07 -6.60
CA VAL A 291 9.99 -35.87 -7.22
C VAL A 291 11.50 -35.78 -6.95
N ALA A 292 11.95 -36.06 -5.73
CA ALA A 292 13.36 -36.02 -5.37
C ALA A 292 14.18 -37.13 -6.04
N HIS A 293 13.61 -38.32 -6.23
CA HIS A 293 14.27 -39.44 -6.91
C HIS A 293 14.41 -39.22 -8.43
N GLU A 294 13.38 -38.67 -9.06
CA GLU A 294 13.37 -38.35 -10.49
C GLU A 294 14.16 -37.08 -10.84
N ALA A 295 14.44 -36.22 -9.86
CA ALA A 295 15.12 -34.96 -10.09
C ALA A 295 16.55 -35.18 -10.62
N PRO A 296 17.02 -34.35 -11.59
CA PRO A 296 18.39 -34.44 -12.07
C PRO A 296 19.37 -34.17 -10.93
N ARG A 297 20.56 -34.80 -10.98
CA ARG A 297 21.59 -34.67 -9.93
C ARG A 297 21.97 -33.22 -9.63
N SER A 298 21.94 -32.34 -10.64
CA SER A 298 22.18 -30.90 -10.51
C SER A 298 21.18 -30.19 -9.58
N LEU A 299 19.98 -30.75 -9.38
CA LEU A 299 18.92 -30.17 -8.54
C LEU A 299 18.97 -30.67 -7.09
N LYS A 300 19.88 -31.60 -6.76
CA LYS A 300 20.03 -32.16 -5.39
C LYS A 300 20.11 -31.08 -4.29
N PRO A 301 20.83 -29.96 -4.46
CA PRO A 301 20.85 -28.90 -3.44
C PRO A 301 19.47 -28.28 -3.17
N LEU A 302 18.63 -28.16 -4.19
CA LEU A 302 17.26 -27.63 -4.04
C LEU A 302 16.34 -28.64 -3.36
N THR A 303 16.40 -29.92 -3.74
CA THR A 303 15.60 -30.98 -3.09
C THR A 303 16.01 -31.15 -1.61
N ASP A 304 17.30 -30.99 -1.30
CA ASP A 304 17.80 -31.04 0.09
C ASP A 304 17.36 -29.84 0.92
N TYR A 305 17.34 -28.65 0.31
CA TYR A 305 16.72 -27.48 0.94
C TYR A 305 15.23 -27.72 1.19
N PHE A 306 14.50 -28.21 0.18
CA PHE A 306 13.06 -28.43 0.29
C PHE A 306 12.74 -29.42 1.41
N ASN A 307 13.48 -30.54 1.48
CA ASN A 307 13.33 -31.50 2.56
C ASN A 307 13.56 -30.85 3.93
N ARG A 308 14.74 -30.26 4.13
CA ARG A 308 15.15 -29.70 5.43
C ARG A 308 14.25 -28.57 5.92
N TYR A 309 13.67 -27.78 5.02
CA TYR A 309 12.88 -26.62 5.38
C TYR A 309 11.38 -26.90 5.30
N TRP A 310 10.85 -27.19 4.11
CA TRP A 310 9.41 -27.33 3.87
C TRP A 310 8.84 -28.65 4.36
N MET A 311 9.56 -29.77 4.20
CA MET A 311 9.10 -31.07 4.69
C MET A 311 9.35 -31.25 6.20
N THR A 312 10.44 -30.70 6.75
CA THR A 312 10.82 -30.95 8.15
C THR A 312 10.50 -29.81 9.13
N LYS A 313 10.77 -28.54 8.77
CA LYS A 313 10.69 -27.40 9.73
C LYS A 313 9.35 -26.70 9.72
N VAL A 314 8.77 -26.47 8.54
CA VAL A 314 7.49 -25.76 8.40
C VAL A 314 6.35 -26.76 8.48
N LYS A 315 5.33 -26.47 9.30
CA LYS A 315 4.12 -27.30 9.39
C LYS A 315 3.46 -27.42 8.02
N TRP A 316 3.18 -28.64 7.57
CA TRP A 316 2.59 -28.89 6.25
C TRP A 316 1.25 -28.17 6.05
N THR A 317 0.41 -28.12 7.09
CA THR A 317 -0.88 -27.43 7.05
C THR A 317 -0.77 -25.91 6.85
N LEU A 318 0.41 -25.33 7.05
CA LEU A 318 0.65 -23.91 6.80
C LEU A 318 0.87 -23.67 5.29
N TRP A 319 1.73 -24.43 4.62
CA TRP A 319 2.08 -24.15 3.21
C TRP A 319 1.34 -25.01 2.19
N ASN A 320 0.72 -26.11 2.62
CA ASN A 320 -0.11 -26.96 1.77
C ASN A 320 -1.51 -26.35 1.64
N VAL A 321 -1.95 -26.18 0.39
CA VAL A 321 -3.21 -25.55 0.00
C VAL A 321 -4.09 -26.50 -0.82
N SER A 322 -3.88 -27.81 -0.72
CA SER A 322 -4.61 -28.83 -1.49
C SER A 322 -6.13 -28.79 -1.28
N ASP A 323 -6.57 -28.43 -0.07
CA ASP A 323 -7.95 -28.34 0.39
C ASP A 323 -8.44 -26.89 0.57
N VAL A 324 -7.70 -25.90 0.05
CA VAL A 324 -8.05 -24.48 0.12
C VAL A 324 -8.57 -24.03 -1.25
N GLU A 325 -9.76 -23.43 -1.31
CA GLU A 325 -10.34 -22.93 -2.56
C GLU A 325 -9.56 -21.72 -3.10
N LEU A 326 -9.23 -20.76 -2.23
CA LEU A 326 -8.46 -19.56 -2.57
C LEU A 326 -6.96 -19.78 -2.32
N LYS A 327 -6.26 -20.18 -3.37
CA LYS A 327 -4.87 -20.64 -3.30
C LYS A 327 -3.84 -19.53 -3.47
N THR A 328 -4.18 -18.41 -4.11
CA THR A 328 -3.23 -17.35 -4.48
C THR A 328 -3.74 -15.97 -4.05
N ASN A 329 -2.82 -15.08 -3.68
CA ASN A 329 -3.09 -13.69 -3.30
C ASN A 329 -2.72 -12.67 -4.41
N ASN A 330 -2.64 -13.08 -5.69
CA ASN A 330 -2.24 -12.20 -6.79
C ASN A 330 -3.03 -10.88 -6.89
N ILE A 331 -4.20 -10.77 -6.23
CA ILE A 331 -5.05 -9.57 -6.18
C ILE A 331 -4.64 -8.59 -5.05
N VAL A 332 -3.98 -9.09 -4.00
CA VAL A 332 -3.44 -8.29 -2.89
C VAL A 332 -2.12 -7.61 -3.28
N GLU A 333 -1.41 -8.18 -4.24
CA GLU A 333 -0.01 -7.85 -4.56
C GLU A 333 0.13 -6.92 -5.79
N GLY A 334 -0.93 -6.16 -6.11
CA GLY A 334 -0.99 -5.23 -7.25
C GLY A 334 -0.42 -3.86 -6.97
#